data_AF-A0A1V5K0I1-F1
#
_entry.id   AF-A0A1V5K0I1-F1
#
_cell.length_a   1.000
_cell.length_b   1.000
_cell.length_c   1.000
_cell.angle_alpha   90.00
_cell.angle_beta   90.00
_cell.angle_gamma   90.00
#
_symmetry.space_group_name_H-M   'P 1'
#
loop_
_entity.id
_entity.type
_entity.pdbx_description
1 polymer ?
#
loop_
_entity_poly.entity_id
_entity_poly.type
_entity_poly.pdbx_seq_one_letter_code
_entity_poly.pdbx_strand_id
1 'polypeptide(L)' 'MERAVSLLSCQVARINIGCKCQRGPDRFPFTGRRDSAQGVMSAQETLKAFSSPLVVALRSSSGVRGILDREL' A
#
# COMPACT_ATOMS: atom_id res chain seq x y z
N MET A 1 -27.23 -12.96 3.48
CA MET A 1 -25.80 -12.66 3.28
C MET A 1 -25.58 -11.27 2.69
N GLU A 2 -26.23 -10.94 1.58
CA GLU A 2 -26.17 -9.61 0.94
C GLU A 2 -26.53 -8.44 1.88
N ARG A 3 -27.58 -8.59 2.71
CA ARG A 3 -27.98 -7.56 3.68
C ARG A 3 -26.88 -7.24 4.70
N ALA A 4 -26.14 -8.24 5.18
CA ALA A 4 -25.05 -8.02 6.13
C ALA A 4 -23.86 -7.30 5.47
N VAL A 5 -23.53 -7.68 4.24
CA VAL A 5 -22.50 -7.01 3.44
C VAL A 5 -22.89 -5.54 3.18
N SER A 6 -24.14 -5.29 2.80
CA SER A 6 -24.64 -3.94 2.52
C SER A 6 -24.66 -3.03 3.75
N LEU A 7 -24.93 -3.55 4.94
CA LEU A 7 -24.93 -2.76 6.18
C LEU A 7 -23.51 -2.44 6.66
N LEU A 8 -22.56 -3.34 6.42
CA LEU A 8 -21.20 -3.25 6.95
C LEU A 8 -20.20 -2.65 5.95
N SER A 9 -20.52 -2.61 4.66
CA SER A 9 -19.62 -2.12 3.59
C SER A 9 -19.13 -0.69 3.80
N CYS A 10 -19.94 0.16 4.45
CA CYS A 10 -19.56 1.53 4.81
C CYS A 10 -18.80 1.62 6.14
N GLN A 11 -18.93 0.64 7.02
CA GLN A 11 -18.46 0.73 8.41
C GLN A 11 -17.14 0.01 8.66
N VAL A 12 -16.89 -1.08 7.94
CA VAL A 12 -15.66 -1.86 8.09
C VAL A 12 -14.87 -1.87 6.79
N ALA A 13 -13.57 -2.07 6.95
CA ALA A 13 -12.62 -2.00 5.85
C ALA A 13 -12.44 -3.35 5.14
N ARG A 14 -12.82 -4.45 5.80
CA ARG A 14 -12.74 -5.83 5.29
C ARG A 14 -13.87 -6.67 5.88
N ILE A 15 -14.57 -7.42 5.02
CA ILE A 15 -15.61 -8.37 5.40
C ILE A 15 -15.14 -9.79 5.04
N ASN A 16 -14.94 -10.64 6.04
CA ASN A 16 -14.57 -12.04 5.85
C ASN A 16 -15.82 -12.91 5.92
N ILE A 17 -16.07 -13.71 4.89
CA ILE A 17 -17.26 -14.56 4.78
C ILE A 17 -16.79 -16.01 4.86
N GLY A 18 -17.38 -16.78 5.78
CA GLY A 18 -17.03 -18.19 5.97
C GLY A 18 -15.65 -18.42 6.59
N CYS A 19 -14.98 -17.38 7.11
CA CYS A 19 -13.67 -17.50 7.77
C CYS A 19 -13.48 -16.45 8.88
N LYS A 20 -12.59 -16.73 9.82
CA LYS A 20 -12.25 -15.80 10.92
C LYS A 20 -11.49 -14.57 10.40
N CYS A 21 -11.53 -13.48 11.16
CA CYS A 21 -10.67 -12.33 10.93
C CYS A 21 -9.21 -12.70 11.15
N GLN A 22 -8.50 -12.91 10.04
CA GLN A 22 -7.06 -13.12 10.00
C GLN A 22 -6.36 -11.83 9.57
N ARG A 23 -5.19 -11.53 10.14
CA ARG A 23 -4.22 -10.66 9.45
C ARG A 23 -3.86 -11.43 8.17
N GLY A 24 -4.46 -11.00 7.06
CA GLY A 24 -4.31 -11.67 5.78
C GLY A 24 -2.90 -11.48 5.26
N PRO A 25 -2.50 -12.16 4.18
CA PRO A 25 -1.23 -11.86 3.52
C PRO A 25 -1.18 -10.35 3.20
N ASP A 26 -0.05 -9.69 3.47
CA ASP A 26 0.20 -8.23 3.24
C ASP A 26 0.01 -7.77 1.78
N ARG A 27 -0.42 -8.69 0.92
CA ARG A 27 -0.84 -8.44 -0.46
C ARG A 27 -2.19 -7.74 -0.56
N PHE A 28 -3.08 -7.90 0.42
CA PHE A 28 -4.34 -7.15 0.45
C PHE A 28 -4.16 -5.85 1.22
N PRO A 29 -4.73 -4.73 0.72
CA PRO A 29 -4.61 -3.45 1.40
C PRO A 29 -5.11 -3.54 2.84
N PHE A 30 -4.27 -3.09 3.78
CA PHE A 30 -4.73 -2.88 5.14
C PHE A 30 -5.47 -1.54 5.17
N THR A 31 -6.68 -1.53 5.69
CA THR A 31 -7.46 -0.32 5.81
C THR A 31 -8.13 -0.32 7.17
N GLY A 32 -8.15 0.85 7.80
CA GLY A 32 -9.02 1.15 8.92
C GLY A 32 -10.18 2.03 8.45
N ARG A 33 -11.27 1.99 9.19
CA ARG A 33 -12.33 3.01 9.12
C ARG A 33 -12.65 3.49 10.53
N ARG A 34 -13.16 4.73 10.64
CA ARG A 34 -13.46 5.40 11.91
C ARG A 34 -12.20 5.45 12.80
N ASP A 35 -12.34 5.14 14.08
CA ASP A 35 -11.30 5.25 15.10
C ASP A 35 -10.12 4.27 14.90
N SER A 36 -10.23 3.33 13.94
CA SER A 36 -9.22 2.29 13.69
C SER A 36 -8.11 2.68 12.70
N ALA A 37 -8.30 3.79 11.97
CA ALA A 37 -7.40 4.47 11.03
C ALA A 37 -8.25 5.03 9.87
N GLN A 38 -7.71 6.01 9.16
CA GLN A 38 -8.35 6.59 7.97
C GLN A 38 -7.45 6.35 6.77
N GLY A 39 -7.99 5.69 5.73
CA GLY A 39 -7.28 5.43 4.47
C GLY A 39 -7.10 3.96 4.14
N VAL A 40 -6.64 3.72 2.92
CA VAL A 40 -6.24 2.41 2.40
C VAL A 40 -4.74 2.45 2.24
N MET A 41 -4.03 1.51 2.85
CA MET A 41 -2.58 1.40 2.69
C MET A 41 -2.25 -0.06 2.36
N SER A 42 -2.01 -0.31 1.08
CA SER A 42 -1.30 -1.51 0.63
C SER A 42 0.20 -1.38 0.92
N ALA A 43 0.92 -2.50 1.01
CA ALA A 43 2.38 -2.49 1.19
C ALA A 43 3.11 -1.62 0.14
N GLN A 44 2.60 -1.56 -1.10
CA GLN A 44 3.15 -0.73 -2.17
C GLN A 44 2.90 0.77 -1.92
N GLU A 45 1.71 1.13 -1.46
CA GLU A 45 1.38 2.51 -1.07
C GLU A 45 2.16 2.94 0.17
N THR A 46 2.38 2.04 1.13
CA THR A 46 3.25 2.24 2.29
C THR A 46 4.65 2.61 1.84
N LEU A 47 5.27 1.81 0.96
CA LEU A 47 6.62 2.09 0.47
C LEU A 47 6.72 3.48 -0.16
N LYS A 48 5.71 3.91 -0.93
CA LYS A 48 5.67 5.26 -1.49
C LYS A 48 5.46 6.35 -0.43
N ALA A 49 4.59 6.12 0.55
CA ALA A 49 4.26 7.10 1.59
C ALA A 49 5.42 7.32 2.59
N PHE A 50 6.20 6.27 2.86
CA PHE A 50 7.34 6.31 3.78
C PHE A 50 8.70 6.53 3.08
N SER A 51 8.72 6.62 1.74
CA SER A 51 9.94 6.93 1.00
C SER A 51 9.93 8.37 0.53
N SER A 52 11.05 9.07 0.72
CA SER A 52 11.24 10.39 0.13
C SER A 52 11.67 10.23 -1.34
N PRO A 53 10.92 10.79 -2.31
CA PRO A 53 11.36 10.76 -3.71
C PRO A 53 12.66 11.57 -3.86
N LEU A 54 13.68 10.94 -4.43
CA LEU A 54 14.95 11.58 -4.75
C LEU A 54 15.11 11.62 -6.28
N VAL A 55 15.43 12.80 -6.81
CA VAL A 55 15.78 12.97 -8.22
C VAL A 55 17.26 13.24 -8.31
N VAL A 56 17.98 12.42 -9.06
CA VAL A 56 19.41 12.61 -9.36
C VAL A 56 19.53 13.13 -10.79
N ALA A 57 20.05 14.35 -10.95
CA ALA A 57 20.30 14.96 -12.26
C ALA A 57 21.80 15.01 -12.53
N LEU A 58 22.21 14.57 -13.73
CA LEU A 58 23.62 14.50 -14.12
C LEU A 58 23.81 15.10 -15.51
N ARG A 59 24.93 15.78 -15.74
CA ARG A 59 25.34 16.23 -17.07
C ARG A 59 25.77 15.01 -17.89
N SER A 60 25.32 14.92 -19.14
CA SER A 60 25.73 13.85 -20.05
C SER A 60 27.24 13.90 -20.31
N SER A 61 28.00 13.03 -19.67
CA SER A 61 29.43 12.82 -19.91
C SER A 61 29.72 11.32 -19.95
N SER A 62 30.77 10.94 -20.68
CA SER A 62 31.06 9.54 -21.07
C SER A 62 31.29 8.58 -19.89
N GLY A 63 31.64 9.08 -18.70
CA GLY A 63 31.93 8.25 -17.51
C GLY A 63 30.75 8.01 -16.55
N VAL A 64 29.59 8.63 -16.78
CA VAL A 64 28.52 8.71 -15.76
C VAL A 64 27.48 7.58 -15.87
N ARG A 65 27.38 6.92 -17.03
CA ARG A 65 26.39 5.85 -17.28
C ARG A 65 26.48 4.70 -16.26
N GLY A 66 27.70 4.34 -15.83
CA GLY A 66 27.91 3.24 -14.90
C GLY A 66 27.37 3.45 -13.48
N ILE A 67 26.96 4.67 -13.10
CA ILE A 67 26.33 4.96 -11.80
C ILE A 67 24.84 4.60 -11.80
N LEU A 68 24.17 4.72 -12.95
CA LEU A 68 22.74 4.40 -13.09
C LEU A 68 22.48 2.90 -13.18
N ASP A 69 23.47 2.13 -13.63
CA ASP A 69 23.36 0.68 -13.82
C ASP A 69 23.67 -0.13 -12.55
N ARG A 70 24.14 0.52 -11.48
CA ARG A 70 24.30 -0.12 -10.18
C ARG A 70 22.98 -0.01 -9.45
N GLU A 71 22.35 -1.17 -9.21
CA GLU A 71 21.15 -1.28 -8.39
C GLU A 71 21.40 -0.59 -7.04
N LEU A 72 20.66 0.51 -6.84
CA LEU A 72 20.20 0.93 -5.52
C LEU A 72 19.14 -0.07 -5.03
#